data_AF-A0A7V2UCG8-F1
#
_entry.id   AF-A0A7V2UCG8-F1
#
_cell.length_a   1.000
_cell.length_b   1.000
_cell.length_c   1.000
_cell.angle_alpha   90.00
_cell.angle_beta   90.00
_cell.angle_gamma   90.00
#
_symmetry.space_group_name_H-M   'P 1'
#
loop_
_entity.id
_entity.type
_entity.pdbx_description
1 polymer ?
#
loop_
_entity_poly.entity_id
_entity_poly.type
_entity_poly.pdbx_seq_one_letter_code
_entity_poly.pdbx_strand_id
1 'polypeptide(L)'
;MAKRLSFEKSLETLEKIVAELESGRLTLDEALERYELGMAAYKECMEVLAAAERRIEVLLKRDGGTFETKPLKLAGSAEGEPGPAPRDETEGADGS
;
A
#
# COMPACT_ATOMS: atom_id res chain seq x y z
N MET A 1 -22.30 10.79 5.08
CA MET A 1 -22.83 9.96 3.97
C MET A 1 -22.02 10.15 2.70
N ALA A 2 -21.88 11.36 2.14
CA ALA A 2 -21.14 11.60 0.89
C ALA A 2 -19.71 11.01 0.86
N LYS A 3 -18.92 11.20 1.92
CA LYS A 3 -17.54 10.68 2.01
C LYS A 3 -17.45 9.16 2.17
N ARG A 4 -18.53 8.51 2.62
CA ARG A 4 -18.62 7.04 2.67
C ARG A 4 -18.95 6.49 1.28
N LEU A 5 -19.90 7.12 0.59
CA LEU A 5 -20.22 6.80 -0.80
C LEU A 5 -19.01 6.98 -1.73
N SER A 6 -18.16 7.99 -1.48
CA SER A 6 -16.93 8.16 -2.26
C SER A 6 -15.94 7.00 -2.04
N PHE A 7 -15.75 6.56 -0.79
CA PHE A 7 -14.87 5.42 -0.50
C PHE A 7 -15.34 4.13 -1.15
N GLU A 8 -16.61 3.74 -0.94
CA GLU A 8 -17.15 2.49 -1.51
C GLU A 8 -17.03 2.49 -3.05
N LYS A 9 -17.26 3.65 -3.68
CA LYS A 9 -17.14 3.79 -5.13
C LYS A 9 -15.68 3.71 -5.61
N SER A 10 -14.75 4.40 -4.96
CA SER A 10 -13.33 4.36 -5.34
C SER A 10 -12.76 2.95 -5.10
N LEU A 11 -13.21 2.24 -4.06
CA LEU A 11 -12.84 0.85 -3.80
C LEU A 11 -13.38 -0.09 -4.88
N GLU A 12 -14.66 0.01 -5.24
CA GLU A 12 -15.25 -0.78 -6.32
C GLU A 12 -14.54 -0.54 -7.66
N THR A 13 -14.18 0.71 -7.96
CA THR A 13 -13.38 1.05 -9.15
C THR A 13 -12.01 0.39 -9.10
N LEU A 14 -11.32 0.43 -7.96
CA LEU A 14 -10.01 -0.19 -7.80
C LEU A 14 -10.08 -1.72 -7.98
N GLU A 15 -11.08 -2.38 -7.40
CA GLU A 15 -11.29 -3.83 -7.55
C GLU A 15 -11.51 -4.24 -9.01
N LYS A 16 -12.32 -3.47 -9.75
CA LYS A 16 -12.54 -3.69 -11.19
C LYS A 16 -11.25 -3.57 -11.98
N ILE A 17 -10.47 -2.52 -11.72
CA ILE A 17 -9.20 -2.28 -12.40
C ILE A 17 -8.22 -3.41 -12.14
N VAL A 18 -8.10 -3.88 -10.89
CA VAL A 18 -7.25 -5.04 -10.56
C VAL A 18 -7.70 -6.28 -11.32
N ALA A 19 -9.00 -6.59 -11.33
CA ALA A 19 -9.52 -7.75 -12.06
C ALA A 19 -9.24 -7.67 -13.58
N GLU A 20 -9.26 -6.46 -14.16
CA GLU A 20 -8.95 -6.24 -15.57
C GLU A 20 -7.46 -6.41 -15.86
N LEU A 21 -6.59 -5.89 -15.00
CA LEU A 21 -5.13 -6.06 -15.09
C LEU A 21 -4.73 -7.54 -14.94
N GLU A 22 -5.32 -8.25 -13.98
CA GLU A 22 -5.09 -9.68 -13.75
C GLU A 22 -5.63 -10.57 -14.86
N SER A 23 -6.58 -10.06 -15.67
CA SER A 23 -7.18 -10.84 -16.76
C SER A 23 -6.20 -11.18 -17.89
N GLY A 24 -5.10 -10.42 -18.02
CA GLY A 24 -4.09 -10.61 -19.06
C GLY A 24 -4.56 -10.35 -20.49
N ARG A 25 -5.75 -9.75 -20.68
CA ARG A 25 -6.35 -9.47 -21.99
C ARG A 25 -6.06 -8.07 -22.54
N LEU A 26 -5.41 -7.22 -21.74
CA LEU A 26 -5.12 -5.85 -22.09
C LEU A 26 -3.83 -5.76 -22.90
N THR A 27 -3.81 -4.84 -23.87
CA THR A 27 -2.56 -4.38 -24.48
C THR A 27 -1.72 -3.61 -23.46
N LEU A 28 -0.45 -3.35 -23.78
CA LEU A 28 0.44 -2.60 -22.90
C LEU A 28 -0.11 -1.20 -22.58
N ASP A 29 -0.57 -0.47 -23.59
CA ASP A 29 -1.10 0.88 -23.42
C ASP A 29 -2.37 0.87 -22.56
N GLU A 30 -3.29 -0.07 -22.80
CA GLU A 30 -4.48 -0.23 -21.96
C GLU A 30 -4.13 -0.60 -20.52
N ALA A 31 -3.14 -1.47 -20.31
CA ALA A 31 -2.69 -1.84 -18.97
C ALA A 31 -2.10 -0.63 -18.22
N LEU A 32 -1.35 0.23 -18.91
CA LEU A 32 -0.83 1.47 -18.33
C LEU A 32 -1.95 2.45 -17.96
N GLU A 33 -2.93 2.64 -18.84
CA GLU A 33 -4.10 3.47 -18.54
C GLU A 33 -4.88 2.95 -17.32
N ARG A 34 -5.11 1.63 -17.24
CA ARG A 34 -5.79 1.01 -16.09
C ARG A 34 -4.98 1.18 -14.81
N TYR A 35 -3.66 1.03 -14.88
CA TYR A 35 -2.79 1.25 -13.72
C TYR A 35 -2.87 2.69 -13.20
N GLU A 36 -2.82 3.69 -14.08
CA GLU A 36 -2.93 5.11 -13.69
C GLU A 36 -4.27 5.41 -13.01
N LEU A 37 -5.37 4.92 -13.59
CA LEU A 37 -6.70 5.02 -12.99
C LEU A 37 -6.77 4.31 -11.63
N GLY A 38 -6.15 3.14 -11.51
CA GLY A 38 -6.08 2.38 -10.26
C GLY A 38 -5.34 3.17 -9.18
N MET A 39 -4.22 3.80 -9.53
CA MET A 39 -3.46 4.65 -8.63
C MET A 39 -4.24 5.88 -8.17
N ALA A 40 -5.07 6.46 -9.03
CA ALA A 40 -5.96 7.57 -8.64
C ALA A 40 -7.04 7.09 -7.65
N ALA A 41 -7.73 5.98 -7.95
CA ALA A 41 -8.73 5.40 -7.06
C ALA A 41 -8.14 4.99 -5.69
N TYR A 42 -6.93 4.41 -5.69
CA TYR A 42 -6.20 4.09 -4.46
C TYR A 42 -5.93 5.33 -3.60
N LYS A 43 -5.46 6.42 -4.21
CA LYS A 43 -5.21 7.68 -3.49
C LYS A 43 -6.48 8.22 -2.84
N GLU A 44 -7.60 8.22 -3.56
CA GLU A 44 -8.89 8.66 -3.01
C GLU A 44 -9.32 7.80 -1.80
N CYS A 45 -9.16 6.48 -1.88
CA CYS A 45 -9.42 5.58 -0.76
C CYS A 45 -8.59 5.97 0.47
N MET A 46 -7.28 6.19 0.29
CA MET A 46 -6.37 6.56 1.37
C MET A 46 -6.73 7.91 2.00
N GLU A 47 -7.11 8.91 1.19
CA GLU A 47 -7.53 10.22 1.70
C GLU A 47 -8.81 10.14 2.55
N VAL A 48 -9.75 9.27 2.16
CA VAL A 48 -10.96 9.05 2.95
C VAL A 48 -10.63 8.37 4.28
N LEU A 49 -9.81 7.30 4.26
CA LEU A 49 -9.39 6.60 5.46
C LEU A 49 -8.61 7.50 6.41
N ALA A 50 -7.66 8.29 5.91
CA ALA A 50 -6.90 9.23 6.72
C ALA A 50 -7.80 10.30 7.37
N ALA A 51 -8.85 10.74 6.68
CA ALA A 51 -9.81 11.67 7.27
C ALA A 51 -10.70 11.01 8.34
N ALA A 52 -11.03 9.73 8.17
CA ALA A 52 -11.77 8.96 9.18
C ALA A 52 -10.92 8.76 10.44
N GLU A 53 -9.65 8.40 10.28
CA GLU A 53 -8.68 8.26 11.38
C GLU A 53 -8.56 9.56 12.19
N ARG A 54 -8.32 10.70 11.54
CA ARG A 54 -8.27 12.01 12.21
C ARG A 54 -9.55 12.34 12.98
N ARG A 55 -10.72 11.93 12.46
CA ARG A 55 -12.00 12.15 13.15
C ARG A 55 -12.10 11.30 14.41
N ILE A 56 -11.65 10.05 14.36
CA ILE A 56 -11.58 9.15 15.52
C ILE A 56 -10.63 9.75 16.57
N GLU A 57 -9.43 10.19 16.17
CA GLU A 57 -8.47 10.82 17.08
C GLU A 57 -9.05 12.03 17.82
N VAL A 58 -9.78 12.91 17.13
CA VAL A 58 -10.40 14.09 17.74
C VAL A 58 -11.49 13.71 18.74
N LEU A 59 -12.28 12.68 18.44
CA LEU A 59 -13.32 12.19 19.37
C LEU A 59 -12.68 11.59 20.62
N LEU A 60 -11.65 10.75 20.46
CA LEU A 60 -10.94 10.12 21.58
C LEU A 60 -10.19 11.13 22.46
N LYS A 61 -9.57 12.17 21.87
CA LYS A 61 -8.96 13.28 22.63
C LYS A 61 -9.96 14.03 23.52
N ARG A 62 -11.23 14.05 23.13
CA ARG A 62 -12.32 14.66 23.93
C ARG A 62 -12.68 13.82 25.17
N ASP A 63 -12.47 12.51 25.10
CA ASP A 63 -12.84 11.54 26.14
C ASP A 63 -11.68 11.14 27.08
N GLY A 64 -10.49 11.73 26.93
CA GLY A 64 -9.41 11.70 27.94
C GLY A 64 -8.57 10.42 28.03
N GLY A 65 -8.67 9.49 27.07
CA GLY A 65 -7.89 8.25 27.07
C GLY A 65 -6.71 8.28 26.08
N THR A 66 -5.49 8.15 26.59
CA THR A 66 -4.21 8.10 25.85
C THR A 66 -4.19 7.02 24.76
N PHE A 67 -3.72 7.36 23.55
CA PHE A 67 -3.43 6.37 22.50
C PHE A 67 -2.13 6.67 21.73
N GLU A 68 -1.42 5.60 21.38
CA GLU A 68 -0.40 5.57 20.32
C GLU A 68 -1.07 5.16 19.00
N THR A 69 -0.93 5.98 17.97
CA THR A 69 -1.30 5.62 16.60
C THR A 69 -0.03 5.29 15.80
N LYS A 70 -0.10 4.21 15.00
CA LYS A 70 0.94 3.88 14.02
C LYS A 70 0.38 4.10 12.61
N PRO A 71 1.13 4.76 11.71
CA PRO A 71 0.70 4.93 10.33
C PRO A 71 0.39 3.59 9.69
N LEU A 72 -0.75 3.50 9.01
CA LEU A 72 -1.17 2.34 8.26
C LEU A 72 -0.30 2.21 7.00
N LYS A 73 0.84 1.50 7.12
CA LYS A 73 1.65 1.11 5.96
C LYS A 73 0.95 -0.05 5.26
N LEU A 74 0.21 0.26 4.20
CA LEU A 74 -0.21 -0.75 3.21
C LEU A 74 1.03 -1.12 2.39
N ALA A 75 1.59 -2.30 2.67
CA ALA A 75 2.73 -2.84 1.94
C ALA A 75 2.30 -3.19 0.50
N GLY A 76 2.58 -2.28 -0.43
CA GLY A 76 2.56 -2.54 -1.86
C GLY A 76 4.00 -2.60 -2.38
N SER A 77 4.41 -3.79 -2.79
CA SER A 77 5.59 -4.15 -3.60
C SER A 77 6.91 -4.41 -2.85
N ALA A 78 7.39 -5.63 -3.12
CA ALA A 78 8.62 -6.26 -2.67
C ALA A 78 9.90 -5.44 -2.95
N GLU A 79 10.70 -5.28 -1.91
CA GLU A 79 12.17 -5.26 -1.97
C GLU A 79 12.60 -6.14 -0.77
N GLY A 80 12.80 -7.45 -0.96
CA GLY A 80 14.02 -8.03 -1.50
C GLY A 80 14.70 -8.76 -0.34
N GLU A 81 14.61 -10.09 -0.29
CA GLU A 81 15.42 -10.88 0.66
C GLU A 81 16.90 -10.48 0.47
N PRO A 82 17.66 -10.16 1.53
CA PRO A 82 19.10 -10.07 1.40
C PRO A 82 19.60 -11.46 0.98
N GLY A 83 20.13 -11.55 -0.24
CA GLY A 83 20.76 -12.77 -0.74
C GLY A 83 21.84 -13.27 0.23
N PRO A 84 22.14 -14.58 0.22
CA PRO A 84 23.03 -15.18 1.20
C PRO A 84 24.38 -14.45 1.21
N ALA A 85 24.85 -14.13 2.41
CA ALA A 85 26.13 -13.47 2.64
C ALA A 85 27.26 -14.18 1.87
N PRO A 86 28.23 -13.44 1.30
CA PRO A 86 29.40 -14.06 0.70
C PRO A 86 30.07 -14.96 1.74
N ARG A 87 30.33 -16.21 1.35
CA ARG A 87 31.09 -17.14 2.18
C ARG A 87 32.50 -16.57 2.32
N ASP A 88 32.96 -16.46 3.56
CA ASP A 88 34.31 -16.04 3.91
C ASP A 88 35.31 -17.03 3.30
N GLU A 89 35.88 -16.68 2.14
CA GLU A 89 37.07 -17.33 1.60
C GLU A 89 38.28 -16.68 2.26
N THR A 90 38.49 -16.95 3.55
CA THR A 90 39.83 -16.84 4.14
C THR A 90 40.51 -18.20 4.04
N GLU A 91 40.87 -18.54 2.80
CA GLU A 91 41.92 -19.51 2.51
C GLU A 91 43.26 -18.81 2.83
N GLY A 92 43.95 -19.29 3.86
CA GLY A 92 45.20 -18.70 4.33
C GLY A 92 45.75 -19.44 5.54
N ALA A 93 45.87 -20.75 5.42
CA ALA A 93 46.74 -21.53 6.27
C ALA A 93 48.21 -21.24 5.89
N ASP A 94 49.05 -21.30 6.92
CA ASP A 94 50.52 -21.21 6.91
C ASP A 94 51.10 -19.77 6.86
N GLY A 95 52.09 -19.40 7.67
CA GLY A 95 52.94 -20.20 8.54
C GLY A 95 54.40 -20.11 8.11
N SER A 96 55.03 -18.95 8.26
CA SER A 96 56.48 -18.76 8.50
C SER A 96 56.79 -17.30 8.81
#